data_AF-A0A1T4VE66-F1
#
_entry.id   AF-A0A1T4VE66-F1
#
_cell.length_a   1.000
_cell.length_b   1.000
_cell.length_c   1.000
_cell.angle_alpha   90.00
_cell.angle_beta   90.00
_cell.angle_gamma   90.00
#
_symmetry.space_group_name_H-M   'P 1'
#
loop_
_entity.id
_entity.type
_entity.pdbx_description
1 polymer ?
#
loop_
_entity_poly.entity_id
_entity_poly.type
_entity_poly.pdbx_seq_one_letter_code
_entity_poly.pdbx_strand_id
1 'polypeptide(L)'
;MGFIKLSSYEFKKGKFISPWNKWANELDENKSWTYGRLPEYIWIALIFKYYGRRVALDKLRAIIDSISNSTLLMYIRMSDFITANEDDKKKIYQILLDNVDSECLAPLTVVITGMVDSVFASYFSNKQSVESRVEKIQECLRDNMWSQSDAVTDIRYVVLSFSIIKGRVKLSANDINMLQKYSYLEHDKVEMNYIRSCIRSSEIMLLAYETVGDDYIDLFWKSISELTECENYIMSYKEEKNNTKKYYSLVKDIFIYLQEIYTLRAPLDNKMKVLIGIATYSFKRLEEAEKHSLYNSISGRSIIRNMIENYIMMLYLSKKEEEKENIWKDFEEYGIGQYKLILTKHRDNENNRDSHVDEKILELLVNEYKAEEFQNMDTNYFNRDNVRKKAEIVDEKELYGLYYDYDSAYEHGLWGAIRECAMKKCNNPSHLYHCVPMVDCESNLKSVFGDCVFVMNKTIKFLNDVYGIPETMMKELEDYERSIFEE
;
A
#
# COMPACT_ATOMS: atom_id res chain seq x y z
N MET A 1 16.66 -6.48 -1.38
CA MET A 1 16.04 -7.30 -2.45
C MET A 1 16.03 -6.48 -3.72
N GLY A 2 16.41 -7.04 -4.87
CA GLY A 2 16.26 -6.34 -6.16
C GLY A 2 14.78 -6.18 -6.52
N PHE A 3 14.43 -5.08 -7.18
CA PHE A 3 13.07 -4.83 -7.66
C PHE A 3 12.64 -5.89 -8.68
N ILE A 4 11.46 -6.48 -8.50
CA ILE A 4 10.87 -7.42 -9.47
C ILE A 4 10.17 -6.59 -10.54
N LYS A 5 10.61 -6.72 -11.79
CA LYS A 5 9.97 -6.03 -12.93
C LYS A 5 8.60 -6.64 -13.22
N LEU A 6 7.67 -5.84 -13.74
CA LEU A 6 6.34 -6.29 -14.17
C LEU A 6 6.41 -7.48 -15.15
N SER A 7 7.45 -7.52 -16.00
CA SER A 7 7.73 -8.61 -16.94
C SER A 7 7.93 -9.98 -16.29
N SER A 8 8.25 -10.03 -14.99
CA SER A 8 8.43 -11.28 -14.25
C SER A 8 7.10 -11.85 -13.74
N TYR A 9 6.02 -11.07 -13.76
CA TYR A 9 4.69 -11.51 -13.34
C TYR A 9 3.99 -12.24 -14.49
N GLU A 10 3.20 -13.27 -14.17
CA GLU A 10 2.38 -13.95 -15.17
C GLU A 10 0.98 -13.35 -15.19
N PHE A 11 0.52 -12.94 -16.37
CA PHE A 11 -0.83 -12.44 -16.53
C PHE A 11 -1.80 -13.58 -16.85
N LYS A 12 -2.75 -13.84 -15.95
CA LYS A 12 -3.76 -14.91 -16.10
C LYS A 12 -5.13 -14.41 -15.65
N LYS A 13 -6.12 -14.50 -16.54
CA LYS A 13 -7.53 -14.12 -16.29
C LYS A 13 -7.68 -12.74 -15.63
N GLY A 14 -6.95 -11.73 -16.12
CA GLY A 14 -7.05 -10.36 -15.60
C GLY A 14 -6.19 -10.07 -14.37
N LYS A 15 -5.34 -11.00 -13.90
CA LYS A 15 -4.49 -10.82 -12.72
C LYS A 15 -3.03 -11.00 -13.07
N PHE A 16 -2.16 -10.13 -12.54
CA PHE A 16 -0.72 -10.35 -12.50
C PHE A 16 -0.37 -11.21 -11.27
N ILE A 17 0.07 -12.44 -11.51
CA ILE A 17 0.43 -13.40 -10.47
C ILE A 17 1.90 -13.21 -10.11
N SER A 18 2.17 -12.95 -8.83
CA SER A 18 3.52 -12.84 -8.27
C SER A 18 4.32 -14.12 -8.53
N PRO A 19 5.62 -14.03 -8.91
CA PRO A 19 6.47 -15.20 -9.12
C PRO A 19 6.44 -16.20 -7.96
N TRP A 20 6.37 -15.71 -6.72
CA TRP A 20 6.42 -16.53 -5.50
C TRP A 20 5.12 -17.29 -5.23
N ASN A 21 3.96 -16.68 -5.54
CA ASN A 21 2.65 -17.32 -5.36
C ASN A 21 2.42 -18.48 -6.34
N LYS A 22 3.33 -18.70 -7.30
CA LYS A 22 3.33 -19.89 -8.17
C LYS A 22 3.87 -21.13 -7.46
N TRP A 23 4.80 -20.94 -6.52
CA TRP A 23 5.57 -22.02 -5.91
C TRP A 23 5.12 -22.35 -4.49
N ALA A 24 4.41 -21.43 -3.84
CA ALA A 24 3.83 -21.62 -2.52
C ALA A 24 2.42 -21.04 -2.50
N ASN A 25 1.47 -21.79 -1.93
CA ASN A 25 0.20 -21.19 -1.48
C ASN A 25 0.51 -20.13 -0.42
N GLU A 26 -0.33 -19.10 -0.32
CA GLU A 26 -0.24 -18.14 0.79
C GLU A 26 -0.20 -18.93 2.10
N LEU A 27 0.84 -18.66 2.91
CA LEU A 27 0.90 -19.23 4.25
C LEU A 27 -0.27 -18.64 5.02
N ASP A 28 -0.99 -19.51 5.72
CA ASP A 28 -1.94 -19.13 6.75
C ASP A 28 -1.30 -18.08 7.68
N GLU A 29 -2.06 -17.07 8.12
CA GLU A 29 -1.55 -15.98 8.95
C GLU A 29 -0.85 -16.53 10.20
N ASN A 30 -1.43 -17.55 10.82
CA ASN A 30 -0.87 -18.23 11.99
C ASN A 30 0.35 -19.13 11.67
N LYS A 31 0.68 -19.36 10.40
CA LYS A 31 1.94 -19.98 9.94
C LYS A 31 3.01 -18.98 9.54
N SER A 32 2.64 -17.71 9.41
CA SER A 32 3.60 -16.64 9.15
C SER A 32 4.57 -16.48 10.32
N TRP A 33 5.74 -15.87 10.04
CA TRP A 33 6.69 -15.58 11.11
C TRP A 33 6.11 -14.57 12.10
N THR A 34 5.64 -13.44 11.60
CA THR A 34 5.24 -12.29 12.41
C THR A 34 4.01 -12.59 13.26
N TYR A 35 2.96 -13.15 12.67
CA TYR A 35 1.67 -13.31 13.36
C TYR A 35 1.63 -14.59 14.21
N GLY A 36 2.19 -15.70 13.73
CA GLY A 36 2.09 -16.99 14.44
C GLY A 36 3.32 -17.40 15.22
N ARG A 37 4.49 -17.44 14.56
CA ARG A 37 5.69 -18.07 15.14
C ARG A 37 6.44 -17.19 16.12
N LEU A 38 6.48 -15.89 15.90
CA LEU A 38 7.19 -14.96 16.78
C LEU A 38 6.64 -15.01 18.22
N PRO A 39 5.31 -14.99 18.47
CA PRO A 39 4.75 -15.24 19.81
C PRO A 39 5.27 -16.52 20.46
N GLU A 40 5.31 -17.63 19.72
CA GLU A 40 5.73 -18.94 20.23
C GLU A 40 7.21 -18.99 20.64
N TYR A 41 8.05 -18.19 19.99
CA TYR A 41 9.50 -18.18 20.19
C TYR A 41 10.03 -16.89 20.84
N ILE A 42 9.14 -16.03 21.33
CA ILE A 42 9.51 -14.77 21.97
C ILE A 42 10.39 -15.00 23.22
N TRP A 43 10.25 -16.15 23.88
CA TRP A 43 11.11 -16.55 25.01
C TRP A 43 12.58 -16.71 24.60
N ILE A 44 12.84 -17.18 23.37
CA ILE A 44 14.19 -17.27 22.79
C ILE A 44 14.70 -15.86 22.49
N ALA A 45 13.85 -14.99 21.92
CA ALA A 45 14.18 -13.59 21.64
C ALA A 45 14.58 -12.83 22.92
N LEU A 46 13.86 -13.06 24.03
CA LEU A 46 14.18 -12.48 25.33
C LEU A 46 15.56 -12.90 25.83
N ILE A 47 15.93 -14.18 25.68
CA ILE A 47 17.27 -14.69 26.06
C ILE A 47 18.35 -14.04 25.20
N PHE A 48 18.12 -13.92 23.89
CA PHE A 48 19.03 -13.20 23.00
C PHE A 48 19.22 -11.75 23.39
N LYS A 49 18.13 -11.06 23.74
CA LYS A 49 18.15 -9.66 24.13
C LYS A 49 18.87 -9.45 25.46
N TYR A 50 18.69 -10.34 26.42
CA TYR A 50 19.26 -10.23 27.76
C TYR A 50 20.76 -10.56 27.79
N TYR A 51 21.20 -11.63 27.12
CA TYR A 51 22.59 -12.11 27.20
C TYR A 51 23.47 -11.72 26.01
N GLY A 52 22.87 -11.20 24.94
CA GLY A 52 23.55 -11.02 23.66
C GLY A 52 23.80 -12.35 22.94
N ARG A 53 24.06 -12.27 21.63
CA ARG A 53 24.04 -13.42 20.71
C ARG A 53 24.85 -14.63 21.17
N ARG A 54 26.14 -14.45 21.46
CA ARG A 54 27.06 -15.57 21.72
C ARG A 54 26.71 -16.31 23.02
N VAL A 55 26.53 -15.57 24.11
CA VAL A 55 26.17 -16.14 25.42
C VAL A 55 24.78 -16.77 25.36
N ALA A 56 23.83 -16.14 24.67
CA ALA A 56 22.50 -16.68 24.46
C ALA A 56 22.53 -18.02 23.69
N LEU A 57 23.31 -18.14 22.62
CA LEU A 57 23.43 -19.39 21.86
C LEU A 57 23.99 -20.53 22.72
N ASP A 58 25.01 -20.27 23.53
CA ASP A 58 25.59 -21.27 24.43
C ASP A 58 24.57 -21.74 25.48
N LYS A 59 23.83 -20.79 26.09
CA LYS A 59 22.76 -21.10 27.04
C LYS A 59 21.59 -21.85 26.39
N LEU A 60 21.14 -21.40 25.22
CA LEU A 60 20.04 -22.01 24.48
C LEU A 60 20.39 -23.44 24.03
N ARG A 61 21.64 -23.69 23.64
CA ARG A 61 22.12 -25.05 23.34
C ARG A 61 21.98 -25.96 24.57
N ALA A 62 22.44 -25.52 25.73
CA ALA A 62 22.30 -26.29 26.97
C ALA A 62 20.84 -26.54 27.34
N ILE A 63 19.97 -25.52 27.18
CA ILE A 63 18.53 -25.62 27.42
C ILE A 63 17.89 -26.66 26.50
N ILE A 64 18.08 -26.55 25.17
CA ILE A 64 17.43 -27.46 24.22
C ILE A 64 17.95 -28.90 24.35
N ASP A 65 19.24 -29.08 24.66
CA ASP A 65 19.83 -30.40 24.95
C ASP A 65 19.19 -31.00 26.22
N SER A 66 19.09 -30.25 27.32
CA SER A 66 18.47 -30.73 28.57
C SER A 66 16.98 -31.03 28.42
N ILE A 67 16.23 -30.20 27.70
CA ILE A 67 14.79 -30.43 27.42
C ILE A 67 14.63 -31.70 26.58
N SER A 68 15.47 -31.90 25.56
CA SER A 68 15.37 -33.05 24.66
C SER A 68 15.55 -34.39 25.37
N ASN A 69 16.41 -34.43 26.39
CA ASN A 69 16.73 -35.62 27.18
C ASN A 69 15.77 -35.83 28.36
N SER A 70 15.18 -34.76 28.90
CA SER A 70 14.38 -34.80 30.13
C SER A 70 12.88 -34.85 29.90
N THR A 71 12.42 -34.62 28.67
CA THR A 71 10.99 -34.49 28.32
C THR A 71 10.63 -35.19 27.01
N LEU A 72 9.35 -35.47 26.82
CA LEU A 72 8.81 -36.02 25.57
C LEU A 72 8.40 -34.95 24.55
N LEU A 73 8.73 -33.67 24.79
CA LEU A 73 8.38 -32.58 23.88
C LEU A 73 9.01 -32.78 22.50
N MET A 74 8.20 -32.55 21.47
CA MET A 74 8.61 -32.61 20.05
C MET A 74 8.94 -31.23 19.47
N TYR A 75 8.57 -30.18 20.19
CA TYR A 75 8.68 -28.78 19.82
C TYR A 75 9.08 -27.97 21.07
N ILE A 76 9.62 -26.77 20.87
CA ILE A 76 10.01 -25.84 21.94
C ILE A 76 9.23 -24.52 21.85
N ARG A 77 7.96 -24.62 21.45
CA ARG A 77 7.06 -23.47 21.41
C ARG A 77 6.55 -23.20 22.82
N MET A 78 6.22 -21.95 23.11
CA MET A 78 5.71 -21.58 24.42
C MET A 78 4.37 -22.29 24.70
N SER A 79 3.52 -22.48 23.68
CA SER A 79 2.30 -23.27 23.80
C SER A 79 2.57 -24.73 24.23
N ASP A 80 3.63 -25.37 23.74
CA ASP A 80 3.98 -26.73 24.17
C ASP A 80 4.47 -26.77 25.62
N PHE A 81 5.15 -25.72 26.09
CA PHE A 81 5.55 -25.61 27.49
C PHE A 81 4.32 -25.47 28.39
N ILE A 82 3.37 -24.62 28.02
CA ILE A 82 2.13 -24.38 28.79
C ILE A 82 1.17 -25.58 28.74
N THR A 83 1.19 -26.39 27.68
CA THR A 83 0.30 -27.56 27.55
C THR A 83 0.93 -28.88 27.98
N ALA A 84 2.23 -28.89 28.30
CA ALA A 84 2.89 -30.07 28.87
C ALA A 84 2.22 -30.52 30.19
N ASN A 85 2.44 -31.78 30.57
CA ASN A 85 2.02 -32.25 31.89
C ASN A 85 2.80 -31.53 33.01
N GLU A 86 2.22 -31.47 34.21
CA GLU A 86 2.77 -30.75 35.37
C GLU A 86 4.23 -31.10 35.70
N ASP A 87 4.61 -32.37 35.61
CA ASP A 87 5.96 -32.82 35.92
C ASP A 87 6.97 -32.32 34.88
N ASP A 88 6.61 -32.41 33.60
CA ASP A 88 7.44 -31.90 32.51
C ASP A 88 7.51 -30.38 32.52
N LYS A 89 6.42 -29.66 32.85
CA LYS A 89 6.44 -28.20 33.06
C LYS A 89 7.48 -27.79 34.10
N LYS A 90 7.42 -28.39 35.29
CA LYS A 90 8.36 -28.08 36.38
C LYS A 90 9.80 -28.36 35.97
N LYS A 91 10.06 -29.48 35.28
CA LYS A 91 11.39 -29.77 34.73
C LYS A 91 11.83 -28.72 33.72
N ILE A 92 10.98 -28.34 32.77
CA ILE A 92 11.30 -27.34 31.74
C ILE A 92 11.64 -26.01 32.39
N TYR A 93 10.79 -25.53 33.31
CA TYR A 93 10.99 -24.24 33.96
C TYR A 93 12.22 -24.25 34.89
N GLN A 94 12.51 -25.38 35.53
CA GLN A 94 13.76 -25.53 36.28
C GLN A 94 14.98 -25.51 35.34
N ILE A 95 14.96 -26.23 34.22
CA ILE A 95 16.03 -26.20 33.21
C ILE A 95 16.27 -24.78 32.71
N LEU A 96 15.20 -24.00 32.49
CA LEU A 96 15.32 -22.58 32.13
C LEU A 96 16.02 -21.81 33.25
N LEU A 97 15.57 -21.90 34.50
CA LEU A 97 16.20 -21.19 35.64
C LEU A 97 17.63 -21.62 35.95
N ASP A 98 18.01 -22.86 35.64
CA ASP A 98 19.38 -23.35 35.79
C ASP A 98 20.33 -22.69 34.77
N ASN A 99 19.79 -22.15 33.67
CA ASN A 99 20.57 -21.58 32.57
C ASN A 99 20.39 -20.07 32.39
N VAL A 100 19.26 -19.50 32.79
CA VAL A 100 18.93 -18.07 32.64
C VAL A 100 18.33 -17.49 33.92
N ASP A 101 18.59 -16.20 34.16
CA ASP A 101 18.02 -15.47 35.28
C ASP A 101 16.50 -15.38 35.13
N SER A 102 15.76 -15.50 36.24
CA SER A 102 14.30 -15.38 36.21
C SER A 102 13.84 -14.05 35.60
N GLU A 103 14.62 -12.99 35.79
CA GLU A 103 14.40 -11.66 35.21
C GLU A 103 14.38 -11.61 33.68
N CYS A 104 15.01 -12.59 33.02
CA CYS A 104 15.05 -12.71 31.56
C CYS A 104 13.68 -13.12 31.00
N LEU A 105 12.99 -14.05 31.66
CA LEU A 105 11.72 -14.62 31.20
C LEU A 105 10.50 -14.07 31.95
N ALA A 106 10.71 -13.35 33.05
CA ALA A 106 9.69 -12.61 33.77
C ALA A 106 8.77 -11.75 32.88
N PRO A 107 9.22 -11.12 31.77
CA PRO A 107 8.32 -10.40 30.87
C PRO A 107 7.11 -11.19 30.43
N LEU A 108 7.25 -12.50 30.20
CA LEU A 108 6.17 -13.36 29.72
C LEU A 108 5.02 -13.53 30.72
N THR A 109 5.24 -13.20 32.00
CA THR A 109 4.19 -13.28 33.03
C THR A 109 3.08 -12.24 32.84
N VAL A 110 3.23 -11.26 31.94
CA VAL A 110 2.12 -10.36 31.55
C VAL A 110 1.13 -11.01 30.60
N VAL A 111 1.57 -12.04 29.85
CA VAL A 111 0.73 -12.87 28.98
C VAL A 111 0.33 -14.15 29.71
N ILE A 112 1.31 -14.84 30.28
CA ILE A 112 1.16 -16.10 31.00
C ILE A 112 1.01 -15.79 32.49
N THR A 113 -0.15 -15.23 32.84
CA THR A 113 -0.47 -14.91 34.22
C THR A 113 -0.70 -16.18 35.05
N GLY A 114 -0.78 -16.06 36.38
CA GLY A 114 -1.10 -17.20 37.25
C GLY A 114 -2.49 -17.82 36.99
N MET A 115 -3.39 -17.12 36.30
CA MET A 115 -4.67 -17.68 35.84
C MET A 115 -4.51 -18.53 34.57
N VAL A 116 -3.51 -18.25 33.74
CA VAL A 116 -3.20 -19.01 32.53
C VAL A 116 -2.36 -20.24 32.88
N ASP A 117 -1.27 -20.05 33.62
CA ASP A 117 -0.40 -21.13 34.09
C ASP A 117 0.22 -20.75 35.44
N SER A 118 -0.31 -21.33 36.51
CA SER A 118 0.15 -21.06 37.87
C SER A 118 1.56 -21.59 38.13
N VAL A 119 2.00 -22.64 37.42
CA VAL A 119 3.35 -23.19 37.53
C VAL A 119 4.34 -22.20 36.93
N PHE A 120 4.10 -21.74 35.70
CA PHE A 120 4.95 -20.74 35.05
C PHE A 120 5.07 -19.47 35.90
N ALA A 121 3.93 -18.95 36.37
CA ALA A 121 3.91 -17.76 37.21
C ALA A 121 4.71 -17.95 38.50
N SER A 122 4.68 -19.12 39.13
CA SER A 122 5.44 -19.39 40.36
C SER A 122 6.97 -19.38 40.16
N TYR A 123 7.46 -19.70 38.96
CA TYR A 123 8.89 -19.73 38.64
C TYR A 123 9.42 -18.36 38.20
N PHE A 124 8.63 -17.58 37.46
CA PHE A 124 9.11 -16.38 36.76
C PHE A 124 8.52 -15.05 37.27
N SER A 125 7.54 -15.07 38.19
CA SER A 125 7.06 -13.83 38.81
C SER A 125 8.16 -13.17 39.63
N ASN A 126 8.39 -11.89 39.42
CA ASN A 126 9.42 -11.13 40.12
C ASN A 126 8.94 -9.71 40.47
N LYS A 127 9.89 -8.85 40.89
CA LYS A 127 9.62 -7.47 41.30
C LYS A 127 9.55 -6.46 40.14
N GLN A 128 9.72 -6.88 38.89
CA GLN A 128 9.62 -5.98 37.75
C GLN A 128 8.18 -5.46 37.61
N SER A 129 8.03 -4.18 37.30
CA SER A 129 6.70 -3.60 37.08
C SER A 129 6.04 -4.22 35.84
N VAL A 130 4.71 -4.05 35.71
CA VAL A 130 4.00 -4.51 34.50
C VAL A 130 4.55 -3.77 33.27
N GLU A 131 4.75 -2.45 33.39
CA GLU A 131 5.21 -1.57 32.32
C GLU A 131 6.59 -1.99 31.80
N SER A 132 7.56 -2.24 32.69
CA SER A 132 8.89 -2.70 32.30
C SER A 132 8.87 -4.07 31.60
N ARG A 133 7.97 -4.97 32.01
CA ARG A 133 7.80 -6.27 31.38
C ARG A 133 7.18 -6.14 29.99
N VAL A 134 6.17 -5.29 29.84
CA VAL A 134 5.53 -4.99 28.55
C VAL A 134 6.52 -4.34 27.57
N GLU A 135 7.30 -3.37 28.03
CA GLU A 135 8.33 -2.70 27.22
C GLU A 135 9.36 -3.69 26.67
N LYS A 136 9.86 -4.62 27.49
CA LYS A 136 10.78 -5.69 27.04
C LYS A 136 10.17 -6.58 25.96
N ILE A 137 8.87 -6.90 26.05
CA ILE A 137 8.18 -7.66 24.99
C ILE A 137 8.07 -6.81 23.72
N GLN A 138 7.62 -5.55 23.81
CA GLN A 138 7.52 -4.64 22.67
C GLN A 138 8.85 -4.47 21.95
N GLU A 139 9.93 -4.31 22.69
CA GLU A 139 11.27 -4.24 22.14
C GLU A 139 11.68 -5.54 21.43
N CYS A 140 11.43 -6.71 22.04
CA CYS A 140 11.70 -7.99 21.37
C CYS A 140 10.88 -8.16 20.10
N LEU A 141 9.61 -7.74 20.09
CA LEU A 141 8.77 -7.76 18.89
C LEU A 141 9.36 -6.85 17.82
N ARG A 142 9.69 -5.59 18.15
CA ARG A 142 10.26 -4.61 17.23
C ARG A 142 11.53 -5.15 16.53
N ASP A 143 12.41 -5.79 17.30
CA ASP A 143 13.67 -6.34 16.80
C ASP A 143 13.49 -7.61 15.93
N ASN A 144 12.36 -8.32 16.08
CA ASN A 144 12.15 -9.65 15.50
C ASN A 144 10.94 -9.79 14.58
N MET A 145 10.15 -8.74 14.31
CA MET A 145 8.99 -8.86 13.40
C MET A 145 9.40 -9.03 11.92
N TRP A 146 10.54 -8.48 11.51
CA TRP A 146 11.02 -8.63 10.13
C TRP A 146 11.63 -10.02 9.89
N SER A 147 10.88 -10.88 9.17
CA SER A 147 11.19 -12.30 8.99
C SER A 147 12.53 -12.64 8.32
N GLN A 148 13.22 -11.66 7.73
CA GLN A 148 14.51 -11.85 7.06
C GLN A 148 15.69 -11.24 7.85
N SER A 149 15.46 -10.77 9.07
CA SER A 149 16.52 -10.21 9.92
C SER A 149 17.47 -11.30 10.45
N ASP A 150 18.63 -10.85 10.90
CA ASP A 150 19.66 -11.71 11.49
C ASP A 150 19.22 -12.27 12.85
N ALA A 151 18.60 -11.43 13.68
CA ALA A 151 18.01 -11.82 14.96
C ALA A 151 16.95 -12.93 14.79
N VAL A 152 16.06 -12.80 13.80
CA VAL A 152 15.07 -13.84 13.48
C VAL A 152 15.75 -15.15 13.07
N THR A 153 16.89 -15.08 12.39
CA THR A 153 17.60 -16.28 11.94
C THR A 153 18.30 -16.98 13.09
N ASP A 154 18.79 -16.23 14.08
CA ASP A 154 19.32 -16.79 15.31
C ASP A 154 18.24 -17.56 16.09
N ILE A 155 17.01 -17.03 16.15
CA ILE A 155 15.87 -17.76 16.76
C ILE A 155 15.55 -19.04 15.97
N ARG A 156 15.43 -18.95 14.64
CA ARG A 156 15.15 -20.12 13.79
C ARG A 156 16.24 -21.18 13.85
N TYR A 157 17.50 -20.79 14.03
CA TYR A 157 18.61 -21.71 14.22
C TYR A 157 18.40 -22.59 15.46
N VAL A 158 17.92 -22.01 16.56
CA VAL A 158 17.65 -22.75 17.81
C VAL A 158 16.51 -23.74 17.62
N VAL A 159 15.42 -23.31 16.97
CA VAL A 159 14.25 -24.16 16.66
C VAL A 159 14.64 -25.33 15.73
N LEU A 160 15.41 -25.04 14.69
CA LEU A 160 15.92 -26.06 13.76
C LEU A 160 16.86 -27.03 14.49
N SER A 161 17.74 -26.53 15.36
CA SER A 161 18.67 -27.36 16.13
C SER A 161 17.93 -28.35 17.03
N PHE A 162 16.89 -27.91 17.74
CA PHE A 162 16.06 -28.81 18.55
C PHE A 162 15.36 -29.88 17.69
N SER A 163 14.83 -29.49 16.52
CA SER A 163 14.21 -30.45 15.59
C SER A 163 15.21 -31.50 15.07
N ILE A 164 16.47 -31.13 14.86
CA ILE A 164 17.55 -32.05 14.51
C ILE A 164 17.86 -33.00 15.68
N ILE A 165 17.98 -32.48 16.91
CA ILE A 165 18.23 -33.28 18.12
C ILE A 165 17.13 -34.32 18.35
N LYS A 166 15.86 -33.95 18.15
CA LYS A 166 14.71 -34.89 18.22
C LYS A 166 14.61 -35.83 17.01
N GLY A 167 15.51 -35.73 16.03
CA GLY A 167 15.53 -36.59 14.84
C GLY A 167 14.41 -36.32 13.84
N ARG A 168 13.72 -35.17 13.94
CA ARG A 168 12.61 -34.78 13.06
C ARG A 168 13.09 -34.25 11.70
N VAL A 169 14.33 -33.76 11.65
CA VAL A 169 15.00 -33.34 10.40
C VAL A 169 16.29 -34.11 10.24
N LYS A 170 16.49 -34.68 9.04
CA LYS A 170 17.78 -35.24 8.62
C LYS A 170 18.37 -34.34 7.56
N LEU A 171 19.50 -33.72 7.88
CA LEU A 171 20.26 -32.88 6.96
C LEU A 171 21.48 -33.64 6.42
N SER A 172 22.03 -33.18 5.30
CA SER A 172 23.28 -33.75 4.79
C SER A 172 24.44 -33.45 5.75
N ALA A 173 25.50 -34.25 5.71
CA ALA A 173 26.69 -34.01 6.53
C ALA A 173 27.30 -32.61 6.29
N ASN A 174 27.21 -32.12 5.05
CA ASN A 174 27.65 -30.78 4.70
C ASN A 174 26.81 -29.69 5.38
N ASP A 175 25.48 -29.84 5.38
CA ASP A 175 24.57 -28.89 6.03
C ASP A 175 24.75 -28.88 7.55
N ILE A 176 24.99 -30.04 8.17
CA ILE A 176 25.30 -30.14 9.60
C ILE A 176 26.60 -29.39 9.94
N ASN A 177 27.65 -29.57 9.15
CA ASN A 177 28.91 -28.85 9.34
C ASN A 177 28.74 -27.34 9.20
N MET A 178 27.86 -26.89 8.30
CA MET A 178 27.54 -25.47 8.13
C MET A 178 26.76 -24.91 9.33
N LEU A 179 25.77 -25.64 9.84
CA LEU A 179 25.03 -25.25 11.04
C LEU A 179 25.93 -25.15 12.28
N GLN A 180 26.88 -26.07 12.45
CA GLN A 180 27.85 -26.01 13.55
C GLN A 180 28.72 -24.73 13.51
N LYS A 181 29.01 -24.20 12.33
CA LYS A 181 29.75 -22.94 12.20
C LYS A 181 28.90 -21.72 12.56
N TYR A 182 27.58 -21.79 12.33
CA TYR A 182 26.66 -20.67 12.54
C TYR A 182 26.77 -20.04 13.93
N SER A 183 26.91 -20.87 14.97
CA SER A 183 26.96 -20.39 16.35
C SER A 183 28.22 -19.58 16.70
N TYR A 184 29.28 -19.70 15.90
CA TYR A 184 30.58 -19.04 16.14
C TYR A 184 30.94 -17.98 15.11
N LEU A 185 30.20 -17.90 14.00
CA LEU A 185 30.39 -16.90 12.96
C LEU A 185 29.63 -15.61 13.29
N GLU A 186 30.27 -14.47 13.04
CA GLU A 186 29.63 -13.15 13.08
C GLU A 186 28.76 -12.93 11.84
N HIS A 187 27.68 -12.17 11.99
CA HIS A 187 26.68 -11.94 10.92
C HIS A 187 27.24 -11.21 9.69
N ASP A 188 28.37 -10.51 9.83
CA ASP A 188 29.05 -9.77 8.76
C ASP A 188 29.81 -10.67 7.77
N LYS A 189 29.99 -11.95 8.09
CA LYS A 189 30.77 -12.87 7.24
C LYS A 189 29.98 -13.30 6.00
N VAL A 190 30.64 -13.31 4.86
CA VAL A 190 30.03 -13.69 3.56
C VAL A 190 29.40 -15.08 3.61
N GLU A 191 30.02 -16.02 4.32
CA GLU A 191 29.51 -17.39 4.52
C GLU A 191 28.11 -17.41 5.16
N MET A 192 27.78 -16.43 6.01
CA MET A 192 26.47 -16.35 6.68
C MET A 192 25.33 -16.13 5.68
N ASN A 193 25.57 -15.56 4.50
CA ASN A 193 24.52 -15.42 3.49
C ASN A 193 23.92 -16.77 3.09
N TYR A 194 24.79 -17.76 2.88
CA TYR A 194 24.38 -19.11 2.50
C TYR A 194 23.76 -19.85 3.69
N ILE A 195 24.43 -19.82 4.85
CA ILE A 195 23.96 -20.55 6.05
C ILE A 195 22.60 -20.03 6.52
N ARG A 196 22.39 -18.71 6.56
CA ARG A 196 21.08 -18.10 6.91
C ARG A 196 19.97 -18.54 5.96
N SER A 197 20.26 -18.57 4.66
CA SER A 197 19.29 -19.01 3.64
C SER A 197 18.92 -20.48 3.85
N CYS A 198 19.90 -21.34 4.14
CA CYS A 198 19.67 -22.74 4.47
C CYS A 198 18.77 -22.88 5.72
N ILE A 199 19.12 -22.24 6.83
CA ILE A 199 18.32 -22.25 8.09
C ILE A 199 16.87 -21.86 7.83
N ARG A 200 16.65 -20.72 7.14
CA ARG A 200 15.31 -20.21 6.87
C ARG A 200 14.51 -21.16 5.99
N SER A 201 15.13 -21.76 4.99
CA SER A 201 14.46 -22.72 4.09
C SER A 201 14.11 -24.04 4.79
N SER A 202 15.03 -24.59 5.60
CA SER A 202 14.81 -25.82 6.35
C SER A 202 13.72 -25.66 7.41
N GLU A 203 13.68 -24.50 8.07
CA GLU A 203 12.63 -24.21 9.05
C GLU A 203 11.27 -24.02 8.38
N ILE A 204 11.17 -23.39 7.20
CA ILE A 204 9.90 -23.33 6.46
C ILE A 204 9.39 -24.73 6.07
N MET A 205 10.30 -25.65 5.69
CA MET A 205 9.93 -27.04 5.39
C MET A 205 9.36 -27.77 6.61
N LEU A 206 9.87 -27.49 7.81
CA LEU A 206 9.34 -28.05 9.06
C LEU A 206 7.86 -27.70 9.22
N LEU A 207 7.50 -26.42 9.02
CA LEU A 207 6.14 -25.89 9.20
C LEU A 207 5.08 -26.57 8.35
N ALA A 208 5.45 -27.18 7.22
CA ALA A 208 4.52 -27.91 6.36
C ALA A 208 3.86 -29.10 7.10
N TYR A 209 4.48 -29.59 8.17
CA TYR A 209 4.05 -30.76 8.91
C TYR A 209 3.61 -30.45 10.35
N GLU A 210 3.55 -29.17 10.75
CA GLU A 210 3.23 -28.76 12.12
C GLU A 210 1.79 -28.26 12.25
N THR A 211 1.15 -28.62 13.37
CA THR A 211 -0.14 -28.05 13.79
C THR A 211 0.12 -26.80 14.63
N VAL A 212 -0.59 -25.70 14.35
CA VAL A 212 -0.38 -24.41 15.03
C VAL A 212 -1.13 -24.38 16.36
N GLY A 213 -0.55 -23.73 17.38
CA GLY A 213 -1.18 -23.51 18.69
C GLY A 213 -1.99 -22.22 18.71
N ASP A 214 -3.12 -22.20 18.01
CA ASP A 214 -3.93 -20.97 17.79
C ASP A 214 -4.33 -20.28 19.11
N ASP A 215 -4.72 -21.06 20.13
CA ASP A 215 -5.16 -20.53 21.43
C ASP A 215 -4.10 -19.66 22.14
N TYR A 216 -2.82 -20.06 22.07
CA TYR A 216 -1.74 -19.30 22.72
C TYR A 216 -1.39 -18.04 21.93
N ILE A 217 -1.42 -18.12 20.59
CA ILE A 217 -1.15 -16.97 19.72
C ILE A 217 -2.22 -15.89 19.94
N ASP A 218 -3.48 -16.29 19.98
CA ASP A 218 -4.60 -15.39 20.26
C ASP A 218 -4.49 -14.77 21.65
N LEU A 219 -4.15 -15.58 22.67
CA LEU A 219 -3.89 -15.10 24.02
C LEU A 219 -2.75 -14.07 24.03
N PHE A 220 -1.63 -14.36 23.37
CA PHE A 220 -0.46 -13.49 23.33
C PHE A 220 -0.80 -12.12 22.73
N TRP A 221 -1.40 -12.10 21.55
CA TRP A 221 -1.73 -10.84 20.88
C TRP A 221 -2.81 -10.07 21.62
N LYS A 222 -3.83 -10.75 22.14
CA LYS A 222 -4.85 -10.10 22.98
C LYS A 222 -4.24 -9.46 24.21
N SER A 223 -3.46 -10.21 24.99
CA SER A 223 -2.86 -9.70 26.23
C SER A 223 -1.94 -8.51 25.99
N ILE A 224 -1.04 -8.58 25.00
CA ILE A 224 -0.08 -7.50 24.79
C ILE A 224 -0.70 -6.26 24.13
N SER A 225 -1.72 -6.44 23.29
CA SER A 225 -2.44 -5.32 22.67
C SER A 225 -3.29 -4.56 23.67
N GLU A 226 -3.96 -5.25 24.60
CA GLU A 226 -4.76 -4.62 25.68
C GLU A 226 -3.91 -3.85 26.70
N LEU A 227 -2.63 -4.20 26.85
CA LEU A 227 -1.71 -3.56 27.79
C LEU A 227 -0.99 -2.32 27.21
N THR A 228 -1.23 -1.98 25.94
CA THR A 228 -0.48 -0.91 25.26
C THR A 228 -1.39 -0.03 24.41
N GLU A 229 -1.03 1.25 24.28
CA GLU A 229 -1.78 2.23 23.50
C GLU A 229 -1.23 2.36 22.07
N CYS A 230 -2.03 2.94 21.17
CA CYS A 230 -1.61 3.19 19.80
C CYS A 230 -0.54 4.30 19.73
N GLU A 231 0.57 4.03 19.05
CA GLU A 231 1.60 5.02 18.72
C GLU A 231 1.39 5.51 17.28
N ASN A 232 0.43 6.43 17.07
CA ASN A 232 0.00 6.81 15.73
C ASN A 232 0.94 7.81 15.05
N TYR A 233 1.20 7.59 13.76
CA TYR A 233 1.88 8.55 12.89
C TYR A 233 1.19 8.64 11.53
N ILE A 234 1.39 9.80 10.89
CA ILE A 234 0.89 10.09 9.54
C ILE A 234 2.06 10.32 8.59
N MET A 235 1.82 10.09 7.31
CA MET A 235 2.72 10.57 6.26
C MET A 235 2.36 12.03 6.00
N SER A 236 3.34 12.92 6.06
CA SER A 236 3.16 14.33 5.72
C SER A 236 4.07 14.71 4.57
N TYR A 237 3.54 15.53 3.67
CA TYR A 237 4.25 16.06 2.53
C TYR A 237 4.44 17.57 2.72
N LYS A 238 5.43 18.12 2.02
CA LYS A 238 5.60 19.57 1.98
C LYS A 238 4.42 20.17 1.20
N GLU A 239 3.84 21.23 1.75
CA GLU A 239 2.90 22.08 1.02
C GLU A 239 3.54 22.57 -0.27
N GLU A 240 2.71 22.78 -1.30
CA GLU A 240 3.14 23.41 -2.54
C GLU A 240 3.69 24.82 -2.28
N LYS A 241 4.86 25.11 -2.84
CA LYS A 241 5.60 26.37 -2.62
C LYS A 241 5.95 27.10 -3.91
N ASN A 242 5.75 26.47 -5.07
CA ASN A 242 5.93 27.10 -6.36
C ASN A 242 4.98 28.30 -6.52
N ASN A 243 5.31 29.20 -7.45
CA ASN A 243 4.48 30.36 -7.74
C ASN A 243 3.27 29.96 -8.62
N THR A 244 2.36 29.18 -8.04
CA THR A 244 1.18 28.60 -8.72
C THR A 244 0.30 29.68 -9.36
N LYS A 245 0.18 30.85 -8.71
CA LYS A 245 -0.51 32.04 -9.24
C LYS A 245 0.06 32.53 -10.56
N LYS A 246 1.39 32.62 -10.68
CA LYS A 246 2.03 33.03 -11.93
C LYS A 246 1.68 32.07 -13.06
N TYR A 247 1.76 30.76 -12.81
CA TYR A 247 1.37 29.76 -13.80
C TYR A 247 -0.09 29.89 -14.23
N TYR A 248 -0.99 29.97 -13.25
CA TYR A 248 -2.42 30.14 -13.51
C TYR A 248 -2.69 31.38 -14.38
N SER A 249 -2.05 32.52 -14.10
CA SER A 249 -2.18 33.73 -14.91
C SER A 249 -1.72 33.53 -16.36
N LEU A 250 -0.55 32.92 -16.57
CA LEU A 250 -0.05 32.62 -17.92
C LEU A 250 -1.02 31.74 -18.71
N VAL A 251 -1.49 30.66 -18.10
CA VAL A 251 -2.45 29.75 -18.72
C VAL A 251 -3.76 30.48 -19.02
N LYS A 252 -4.26 31.29 -18.09
CA LYS A 252 -5.49 32.07 -18.28
C LYS A 252 -5.42 32.99 -19.49
N ASP A 253 -4.31 33.71 -19.66
CA ASP A 253 -4.12 34.63 -20.79
C ASP A 253 -4.14 33.88 -22.14
N ILE A 254 -3.55 32.67 -22.18
CA ILE A 254 -3.63 31.79 -23.35
C ILE A 254 -5.07 31.35 -23.65
N PHE A 255 -5.85 30.98 -22.63
CA PHE A 255 -7.26 30.58 -22.84
C PHE A 255 -8.15 31.75 -23.25
N ILE A 256 -7.89 32.96 -22.74
CA ILE A 256 -8.56 34.18 -23.22
C ILE A 256 -8.25 34.39 -24.70
N TYR A 257 -6.99 34.28 -25.11
CA TYR A 257 -6.60 34.38 -26.51
C TYR A 257 -7.30 33.35 -27.41
N LEU A 258 -7.31 32.08 -27.01
CA LEU A 258 -7.99 31.02 -27.76
C LEU A 258 -9.50 31.26 -27.90
N GLN A 259 -10.14 31.75 -26.82
CA GLN A 259 -11.54 32.17 -26.84
C GLN A 259 -11.79 33.32 -27.83
N GLU A 260 -10.91 34.33 -27.84
CA GLU A 260 -11.00 35.47 -28.77
C GLU A 260 -10.85 35.02 -30.23
N ILE A 261 -9.90 34.13 -30.54
CA ILE A 261 -9.79 33.58 -31.90
C ILE A 261 -11.08 32.87 -32.30
N TYR A 262 -11.59 31.97 -31.46
CA TYR A 262 -12.81 31.22 -31.79
C TYR A 262 -13.98 32.17 -32.07
N THR A 263 -14.23 33.12 -31.16
CA THR A 263 -15.36 34.04 -31.26
C THR A 263 -15.26 35.01 -32.44
N LEU A 264 -14.05 35.50 -32.76
CA LEU A 264 -13.86 36.52 -33.80
C LEU A 264 -13.60 35.94 -35.20
N ARG A 265 -13.03 34.73 -35.30
CA ARG A 265 -12.56 34.17 -36.58
C ARG A 265 -13.31 32.92 -37.00
N ALA A 266 -13.69 32.05 -36.06
CA ALA A 266 -14.20 30.72 -36.39
C ALA A 266 -15.40 30.29 -35.51
N PRO A 267 -16.43 31.13 -35.31
CA PRO A 267 -17.51 30.83 -34.36
C PRO A 267 -18.42 29.66 -34.78
N LEU A 268 -18.26 29.14 -36.01
CA LEU A 268 -18.98 27.99 -36.54
C LEU A 268 -18.08 26.75 -36.73
N ASP A 269 -16.81 26.83 -36.34
CA ASP A 269 -15.89 25.69 -36.41
C ASP A 269 -16.18 24.73 -35.25
N ASN A 270 -16.82 23.61 -35.57
CA ASN A 270 -17.21 22.63 -34.55
C ASN A 270 -16.00 21.94 -33.90
N LYS A 271 -14.94 21.69 -34.65
CA LYS A 271 -13.71 21.08 -34.13
C LYS A 271 -13.06 22.02 -33.11
N MET A 272 -12.92 23.29 -33.47
CA MET A 272 -12.37 24.32 -32.57
C MET A 272 -13.21 24.49 -31.32
N LYS A 273 -14.53 24.53 -31.45
CA LYS A 273 -15.46 24.60 -30.32
C LYS A 273 -15.27 23.42 -29.37
N VAL A 274 -15.21 22.18 -29.88
CA VAL A 274 -15.05 20.98 -29.05
C VAL A 274 -13.67 20.92 -28.40
N LEU A 275 -12.58 21.17 -29.14
CA LEU A 275 -11.23 21.12 -28.58
C LEU A 275 -10.99 22.20 -27.53
N ILE A 276 -11.37 23.46 -27.81
CA ILE A 276 -11.27 24.54 -26.82
C ILE A 276 -12.21 24.29 -25.66
N GLY A 277 -13.40 23.73 -25.89
CA GLY A 277 -14.34 23.36 -24.82
C GLY A 277 -13.76 22.34 -23.84
N ILE A 278 -13.18 21.24 -24.35
CA ILE A 278 -12.53 20.21 -23.53
C ILE A 278 -11.33 20.80 -22.76
N ALA A 279 -10.48 21.57 -23.45
CA ALA A 279 -9.32 22.19 -22.81
C ALA A 279 -9.71 23.23 -21.75
N THR A 280 -10.76 24.02 -22.01
CA THR A 280 -11.29 25.01 -21.07
C THR A 280 -11.88 24.31 -19.85
N TYR A 281 -12.49 23.14 -20.02
CA TYR A 281 -12.95 22.32 -18.89
C TYR A 281 -11.78 21.88 -18.00
N SER A 282 -10.67 21.41 -18.59
CA SER A 282 -9.41 21.17 -17.86
C SER A 282 -8.88 22.42 -17.15
N PHE A 283 -8.91 23.58 -17.81
CA PHE A 283 -8.48 24.85 -17.21
C PHE A 283 -9.35 25.27 -16.03
N LYS A 284 -10.68 25.10 -16.10
CA LYS A 284 -11.58 25.36 -14.96
C LYS A 284 -11.28 24.47 -13.76
N ARG A 285 -10.90 23.20 -13.98
CA ARG A 285 -10.45 22.31 -12.90
C ARG A 285 -9.12 22.80 -12.29
N LEU A 286 -8.19 23.27 -13.11
CA LEU A 286 -6.96 23.91 -12.62
C LEU A 286 -7.25 25.20 -11.83
N GLU A 287 -8.22 25.99 -12.26
CA GLU A 287 -8.69 27.18 -11.55
C GLU A 287 -9.27 26.83 -10.18
N GLU A 288 -10.08 25.77 -10.07
CA GLU A 288 -10.55 25.26 -8.78
C GLU A 288 -9.39 24.87 -7.88
N ALA A 289 -8.37 24.20 -8.43
CA ALA A 289 -7.18 23.81 -7.67
C ALA A 289 -6.44 25.02 -7.09
N GLU A 290 -6.23 26.06 -7.89
CA GLU A 290 -5.59 27.31 -7.44
C GLU A 290 -6.45 28.04 -6.41
N LYS A 291 -7.72 28.30 -6.75
CA LYS A 291 -8.64 29.12 -5.95
C LYS A 291 -8.90 28.53 -4.56
N HIS A 292 -8.92 27.21 -4.45
CA HIS A 292 -9.24 26.48 -3.22
C HIS A 292 -8.02 25.76 -2.62
N SER A 293 -6.81 26.02 -3.13
CA SER A 293 -5.55 25.44 -2.64
C SER A 293 -5.58 23.89 -2.57
N LEU A 294 -6.07 23.25 -3.64
CA LEU A 294 -6.35 21.81 -3.66
C LEU A 294 -5.15 20.96 -4.10
N TYR A 295 -3.98 21.54 -4.40
CA TYR A 295 -2.84 20.80 -4.96
C TYR A 295 -2.35 19.65 -4.07
N ASN A 296 -2.43 19.80 -2.75
CA ASN A 296 -2.06 18.76 -1.77
C ASN A 296 -3.28 17.97 -1.24
N SER A 297 -4.43 18.01 -1.93
CA SER A 297 -5.70 17.41 -1.46
C SER A 297 -6.12 16.17 -2.25
N ILE A 298 -7.09 15.42 -1.71
CA ILE A 298 -7.77 14.32 -2.41
C ILE A 298 -8.41 14.82 -3.71
N SER A 299 -9.10 15.96 -3.66
CA SER A 299 -9.73 16.59 -4.84
C SER A 299 -8.70 16.99 -5.91
N GLY A 300 -7.45 17.27 -5.51
CA GLY A 300 -6.35 17.48 -6.45
C GLY A 300 -6.11 16.28 -7.36
N ARG A 301 -6.26 15.04 -6.84
CA ARG A 301 -6.15 13.79 -7.61
C ARG A 301 -7.25 13.67 -8.66
N SER A 302 -8.48 14.06 -8.30
CA SER A 302 -9.62 14.13 -9.22
C SER A 302 -9.36 15.10 -10.37
N ILE A 303 -8.77 16.25 -10.07
CA ILE A 303 -8.46 17.32 -11.03
C ILE A 303 -7.45 16.83 -12.06
N ILE A 304 -6.29 16.33 -11.62
CA ILE A 304 -5.25 15.86 -12.55
C ILE A 304 -5.71 14.66 -13.38
N ARG A 305 -6.44 13.70 -12.78
CA ARG A 305 -7.03 12.57 -13.51
C ARG A 305 -7.92 13.03 -14.65
N ASN A 306 -8.79 14.01 -14.40
CA ASN A 306 -9.68 14.55 -15.42
C ASN A 306 -8.91 15.29 -16.52
N MET A 307 -7.90 16.09 -16.15
CA MET A 307 -7.03 16.77 -17.12
C MET A 307 -6.34 15.78 -18.06
N ILE A 308 -5.84 14.65 -17.55
CA ILE A 308 -5.23 13.58 -18.34
C ILE A 308 -6.25 12.97 -19.31
N GLU A 309 -7.45 12.62 -18.83
CA GLU A 309 -8.48 12.02 -19.68
C GLU A 309 -8.94 12.98 -20.80
N ASN A 310 -9.11 14.26 -20.48
CA ASN A 310 -9.47 15.30 -21.45
C ASN A 310 -8.38 15.44 -22.53
N TYR A 311 -7.11 15.49 -22.15
CA TYR A 311 -5.99 15.54 -23.10
C TYR A 311 -5.95 14.31 -24.01
N ILE A 312 -6.09 13.10 -23.45
CA ILE A 312 -6.17 11.84 -24.24
C ILE A 312 -7.37 11.89 -25.20
N MET A 313 -8.53 12.39 -24.75
CA MET A 313 -9.71 12.50 -25.59
C MET A 313 -9.52 13.49 -26.75
N MET A 314 -8.87 14.63 -26.52
CA MET A 314 -8.56 15.61 -27.58
C MET A 314 -7.70 15.00 -28.68
N LEU A 315 -6.63 14.29 -28.30
CA LEU A 315 -5.79 13.57 -29.26
C LEU A 315 -6.57 12.46 -29.98
N TYR A 316 -7.42 11.74 -29.26
CA TYR A 316 -8.18 10.63 -29.82
C TYR A 316 -9.18 11.10 -30.88
N LEU A 317 -9.95 12.16 -30.57
CA LEU A 317 -10.89 12.76 -31.51
C LEU A 317 -10.16 13.28 -32.75
N SER A 318 -9.04 13.96 -32.56
CA SER A 318 -8.23 14.49 -33.67
C SER A 318 -7.68 13.39 -34.57
N LYS A 319 -7.23 12.27 -34.00
CA LYS A 319 -6.75 11.12 -34.77
C LYS A 319 -7.88 10.39 -35.50
N LYS A 320 -9.08 10.34 -34.91
CA LYS A 320 -10.24 9.65 -35.47
C LYS A 320 -11.04 10.49 -36.47
N GLU A 321 -10.81 11.80 -36.52
CA GLU A 321 -11.35 12.69 -37.56
C GLU A 321 -11.02 12.21 -38.97
N GLU A 322 -9.80 11.69 -39.19
CA GLU A 322 -9.36 11.13 -40.49
C GLU A 322 -10.22 9.94 -40.95
N GLU A 323 -10.76 9.18 -40.00
CA GLU A 323 -11.59 8.00 -40.26
C GLU A 323 -13.10 8.33 -40.28
N LYS A 324 -13.51 9.40 -39.58
CA LYS A 324 -14.91 9.78 -39.39
C LYS A 324 -15.08 11.29 -39.28
N GLU A 325 -15.49 11.91 -40.39
CA GLU A 325 -15.66 13.37 -40.51
C GLU A 325 -16.61 13.99 -39.47
N ASN A 326 -17.70 13.28 -39.11
CA ASN A 326 -18.70 13.77 -38.15
C ASN A 326 -18.35 13.52 -36.67
N ILE A 327 -17.14 13.07 -36.35
CA ILE A 327 -16.79 12.64 -34.99
C ILE A 327 -16.98 13.72 -33.92
N TRP A 328 -16.73 14.98 -34.25
CA TRP A 328 -16.88 16.10 -33.33
C TRP A 328 -18.33 16.26 -32.89
N LYS A 329 -19.26 16.20 -33.85
CA LYS A 329 -20.70 16.26 -33.57
C LYS A 329 -21.16 15.03 -32.82
N ASP A 330 -20.68 13.85 -33.19
CA ASP A 330 -21.01 12.61 -32.48
C ASP A 330 -20.57 12.64 -31.01
N PHE A 331 -19.44 13.28 -30.70
CA PHE A 331 -18.95 13.44 -29.33
C PHE A 331 -19.87 14.34 -28.49
N GLU A 332 -20.35 15.45 -29.07
CA GLU A 332 -21.32 16.33 -28.41
C GLU A 332 -22.66 15.62 -28.19
N GLU A 333 -23.19 14.97 -29.23
CA GLU A 333 -24.45 14.22 -29.15
C GLU A 333 -24.37 13.08 -28.12
N TYR A 334 -23.21 12.42 -28.03
CA TYR A 334 -22.93 11.41 -27.01
C TYR A 334 -23.01 11.99 -25.59
N GLY A 335 -22.35 13.12 -25.35
CA GLY A 335 -22.32 13.78 -24.04
C GLY A 335 -23.71 14.23 -23.59
N ILE A 336 -24.46 14.90 -24.47
CA ILE A 336 -25.83 15.33 -24.17
C ILE A 336 -26.77 14.12 -24.03
N GLY A 337 -26.55 13.05 -24.80
CA GLY A 337 -27.26 11.79 -24.65
C GLY A 337 -27.12 11.15 -23.25
N GLN A 338 -25.99 11.35 -22.56
CA GLN A 338 -25.85 10.93 -21.16
C GLN A 338 -26.77 11.72 -20.22
N TYR A 339 -26.93 13.02 -20.45
CA TYR A 339 -27.84 13.86 -19.67
C TYR A 339 -29.30 13.51 -19.94
N LYS A 340 -29.66 13.18 -21.19
CA LYS A 340 -30.99 12.64 -21.49
C LYS A 340 -31.29 11.38 -20.69
N LEU A 341 -30.34 10.44 -20.60
CA LEU A 341 -30.50 9.22 -19.81
C LEU A 341 -30.75 9.51 -18.32
N ILE A 342 -30.05 10.50 -17.75
CA ILE A 342 -30.25 10.93 -16.37
C ILE A 342 -31.63 11.59 -16.20
N LEU A 343 -32.00 12.48 -17.12
CA LEU A 343 -33.30 13.18 -17.13
C LEU A 343 -34.46 12.19 -17.18
N THR A 344 -34.44 11.22 -18.11
CA THR A 344 -35.47 10.18 -18.20
C THR A 344 -35.54 9.36 -16.91
N LYS A 345 -34.40 8.96 -16.34
CA LYS A 345 -34.38 8.27 -15.03
C LYS A 345 -34.93 9.13 -13.90
N HIS A 346 -34.68 10.44 -13.92
CA HIS A 346 -35.20 11.34 -12.91
C HIS A 346 -36.73 11.43 -13.01
N ARG A 347 -37.27 11.58 -14.22
CA ARG A 347 -38.72 11.59 -14.50
C ARG A 347 -39.40 10.27 -14.15
N ASP A 348 -38.73 9.14 -14.37
CA ASP A 348 -39.22 7.79 -14.01
C ASP A 348 -39.23 7.54 -12.50
N ASN A 349 -38.46 8.31 -11.70
CA ASN A 349 -38.37 8.15 -10.26
C ASN A 349 -39.12 9.28 -9.53
N GLU A 350 -40.11 8.95 -8.71
CA GLU A 350 -40.85 9.92 -7.87
C GLU A 350 -40.03 10.43 -6.65
N ASN A 351 -38.75 10.74 -6.83
CA ASN A 351 -37.85 11.13 -5.74
C ASN A 351 -37.76 12.66 -5.60
N ASN A 352 -38.67 13.24 -4.82
CA ASN A 352 -38.75 14.68 -4.52
C ASN A 352 -37.72 15.18 -3.49
N ARG A 353 -36.56 14.51 -3.36
CA ARG A 353 -35.50 14.99 -2.46
C ARG A 353 -34.83 16.24 -3.04
N ASP A 354 -34.38 17.12 -2.15
CA ASP A 354 -33.48 18.21 -2.55
C ASP A 354 -32.19 17.62 -3.14
N SER A 355 -31.90 17.97 -4.39
CA SER A 355 -30.88 17.34 -5.23
C SER A 355 -30.14 18.41 -6.04
N HIS A 356 -28.82 18.29 -6.12
CA HIS A 356 -28.01 19.14 -7.00
C HIS A 356 -28.24 18.86 -8.50
N VAL A 357 -28.88 17.74 -8.83
CA VAL A 357 -29.31 17.43 -10.20
C VAL A 357 -30.61 18.18 -10.47
N ASP A 358 -30.51 19.28 -11.23
CA ASP A 358 -31.64 20.13 -11.58
C ASP A 358 -32.29 19.65 -12.90
N GLU A 359 -33.52 19.15 -12.81
CA GLU A 359 -34.28 18.65 -13.95
C GLU A 359 -34.44 19.71 -15.05
N LYS A 360 -34.71 20.97 -14.69
CA LYS A 360 -34.97 22.04 -15.66
C LYS A 360 -33.70 22.39 -16.42
N ILE A 361 -32.55 22.38 -15.75
CA ILE A 361 -31.26 22.60 -16.41
C ILE A 361 -30.95 21.43 -17.34
N LEU A 362 -31.17 20.18 -16.91
CA LEU A 362 -30.97 19.01 -17.78
C LEU A 362 -31.87 19.07 -19.01
N GLU A 363 -33.15 19.40 -18.85
CA GLU A 363 -34.10 19.54 -19.95
C GLU A 363 -33.66 20.61 -20.96
N LEU A 364 -33.18 21.77 -20.49
CA LEU A 364 -32.65 22.82 -21.37
C LEU A 364 -31.43 22.36 -22.16
N LEU A 365 -30.48 21.66 -21.51
CA LEU A 365 -29.27 21.16 -22.16
C LEU A 365 -29.56 20.04 -23.17
N VAL A 366 -30.47 19.12 -22.83
CA VAL A 366 -30.90 18.03 -23.72
C VAL A 366 -31.53 18.57 -25.00
N ASN A 367 -32.28 19.66 -24.91
CA ASN A 367 -32.95 20.27 -26.06
C ASN A 367 -32.12 21.34 -26.79
N GLU A 368 -30.84 21.56 -26.43
CA GLU A 368 -30.02 22.67 -26.96
C GLU A 368 -29.73 22.54 -28.47
N TYR A 369 -29.36 21.35 -28.94
CA TYR A 369 -28.96 21.13 -30.34
C TYR A 369 -30.03 20.43 -31.19
N LYS A 370 -30.88 19.63 -30.54
CA LYS A 370 -31.90 18.80 -31.18
C LYS A 370 -33.01 18.53 -30.16
N ALA A 371 -34.26 18.42 -30.63
CA ALA A 371 -35.35 18.04 -29.74
C ALA A 371 -35.12 16.66 -29.10
N GLU A 372 -35.48 16.55 -27.82
CA GLU A 372 -35.23 15.39 -26.97
C GLU A 372 -35.61 14.08 -27.65
N GLU A 373 -36.75 14.03 -28.36
CA GLU A 373 -37.30 12.82 -29.00
C GLU A 373 -36.36 12.20 -30.04
N PHE A 374 -35.46 13.00 -30.62
CA PHE A 374 -34.54 12.54 -31.66
C PHE A 374 -33.12 12.29 -31.16
N GLN A 375 -32.89 12.38 -29.85
CA GLN A 375 -31.57 12.15 -29.25
C GLN A 375 -31.43 10.72 -28.72
N ASN A 376 -30.33 10.06 -29.07
CA ASN A 376 -30.03 8.70 -28.63
C ASN A 376 -29.30 8.70 -27.28
N MET A 377 -29.44 7.60 -26.53
CA MET A 377 -28.77 7.38 -25.24
C MET A 377 -27.85 6.16 -25.35
N ASP A 378 -26.58 6.36 -25.74
CA ASP A 378 -25.59 5.28 -25.79
C ASP A 378 -25.00 5.04 -24.40
N THR A 379 -25.13 3.85 -23.84
CA THR A 379 -24.62 3.51 -22.50
C THR A 379 -23.15 3.07 -22.50
N ASN A 380 -22.54 2.92 -23.67
CA ASN A 380 -21.11 2.61 -23.78
C ASN A 380 -20.28 3.87 -23.55
N TYR A 381 -18.97 3.70 -23.27
CA TYR A 381 -18.04 4.82 -23.36
C TYR A 381 -17.91 5.27 -24.82
N PHE A 382 -17.67 6.57 -25.07
CA PHE A 382 -17.66 7.14 -26.41
C PHE A 382 -16.82 6.30 -27.39
N ASN A 383 -17.43 5.88 -28.51
CA ASN A 383 -16.81 5.03 -29.53
C ASN A 383 -16.32 3.65 -29.01
N ARG A 384 -16.91 3.13 -27.92
CA ARG A 384 -16.74 1.79 -27.32
C ARG A 384 -15.33 1.41 -26.81
N ASP A 385 -14.31 2.19 -27.14
CA ASP A 385 -12.96 2.03 -26.58
C ASP A 385 -12.88 2.67 -25.20
N ASN A 386 -12.46 1.92 -24.18
CA ASN A 386 -12.17 2.50 -22.86
C ASN A 386 -10.96 3.45 -22.92
N VAL A 387 -10.79 4.27 -21.88
CA VAL A 387 -9.73 5.29 -21.79
C VAL A 387 -8.34 4.68 -22.04
N ARG A 388 -8.07 3.48 -21.52
CA ARG A 388 -6.80 2.76 -21.75
C ARG A 388 -6.53 2.53 -23.24
N LYS A 389 -7.51 1.99 -23.98
CA LYS A 389 -7.38 1.77 -25.43
C LYS A 389 -7.21 3.08 -26.18
N LYS A 390 -7.92 4.14 -25.77
CA LYS A 390 -7.73 5.48 -26.36
C LYS A 390 -6.31 5.98 -26.15
N ALA A 391 -5.76 5.84 -24.94
CA ALA A 391 -4.38 6.18 -24.63
C ALA A 391 -3.38 5.41 -25.48
N GLU A 392 -3.61 4.10 -25.69
CA GLU A 392 -2.79 3.28 -26.60
C GLU A 392 -2.86 3.75 -28.06
N ILE A 393 -4.04 4.17 -28.54
CA ILE A 393 -4.23 4.69 -29.89
C ILE A 393 -3.48 6.00 -30.11
N VAL A 394 -3.38 6.87 -29.10
CA VAL A 394 -2.75 8.19 -29.20
C VAL A 394 -1.32 8.25 -28.67
N ASP A 395 -0.71 7.10 -28.38
CA ASP A 395 0.66 6.96 -27.88
C ASP A 395 0.91 7.61 -26.49
N GLU A 396 -0.11 7.61 -25.62
CA GLU A 396 -0.05 8.15 -24.24
C GLU A 396 -0.22 7.04 -23.19
N LYS A 397 0.25 5.83 -23.50
CA LYS A 397 0.11 4.66 -22.62
C LYS A 397 0.83 4.84 -21.27
N GLU A 398 1.96 5.53 -21.27
CA GLU A 398 2.73 5.79 -20.04
C GLU A 398 2.02 6.80 -19.13
N LEU A 399 1.50 7.89 -19.71
CA LEU A 399 0.70 8.88 -18.99
C LEU A 399 -0.52 8.22 -18.33
N TYR A 400 -1.19 7.32 -19.06
CA TYR A 400 -2.29 6.52 -18.52
C TYR A 400 -1.84 5.57 -17.40
N GLY A 401 -0.87 4.69 -17.68
CA GLY A 401 -0.54 3.58 -16.78
C GLY A 401 0.18 3.99 -15.48
N LEU A 402 0.84 5.15 -15.46
CA LEU A 402 1.56 5.64 -14.27
C LEU A 402 0.74 6.62 -13.45
N TYR A 403 0.08 7.57 -14.09
CA TYR A 403 -0.56 8.69 -13.40
C TYR A 403 -2.07 8.48 -13.30
N TYR A 404 -2.75 8.23 -14.43
CA TYR A 404 -4.21 8.05 -14.42
C TYR A 404 -4.65 6.87 -13.54
N ASP A 405 -4.00 5.70 -13.64
CA ASP A 405 -4.37 4.53 -12.84
C ASP A 405 -4.16 4.75 -11.32
N TYR A 406 -3.14 5.52 -10.94
CA TYR A 406 -2.91 5.90 -9.55
C TYR A 406 -4.02 6.83 -9.03
N ASP A 407 -4.35 7.89 -9.77
CA ASP A 407 -5.40 8.83 -9.37
C ASP A 407 -6.80 8.20 -9.42
N SER A 408 -7.02 7.24 -10.32
CA SER A 408 -8.27 6.46 -10.41
C SER A 408 -8.56 5.68 -9.13
N ALA A 409 -7.52 5.30 -8.37
CA ALA A 409 -7.71 4.66 -7.08
C ALA A 409 -8.42 5.57 -6.06
N TYR A 410 -8.22 6.90 -6.15
CA TYR A 410 -8.88 7.86 -5.27
C TYR A 410 -10.36 8.02 -5.63
N GLU A 411 -10.69 8.10 -6.92
CA GLU A 411 -12.08 8.21 -7.40
C GLU A 411 -12.93 7.01 -7.03
N HIS A 412 -12.34 5.81 -7.06
CA HIS A 412 -13.03 4.57 -6.78
C HIS A 412 -12.98 4.16 -5.31
N GLY A 413 -12.30 4.93 -4.44
CA GLY A 413 -12.12 4.57 -3.03
C GLY A 413 -11.41 3.22 -2.87
N LEU A 414 -10.39 2.95 -3.67
CA LEU A 414 -9.62 1.71 -3.55
C LEU A 414 -8.71 1.76 -2.32
N TRP A 415 -8.42 0.59 -1.75
CA TRP A 415 -7.71 0.49 -0.47
C TRP A 415 -6.35 1.20 -0.43
N GLY A 416 -5.62 1.25 -1.55
CA GLY A 416 -4.36 2.01 -1.64
C GLY A 416 -4.55 3.49 -1.34
N ALA A 417 -5.56 4.13 -1.96
CA ALA A 417 -5.90 5.52 -1.72
C ALA A 417 -6.44 5.73 -0.30
N ILE A 418 -7.34 4.85 0.18
CA ILE A 418 -7.88 4.91 1.55
C ILE A 418 -6.76 4.86 2.58
N ARG A 419 -5.82 3.90 2.45
CA ARG A 419 -4.64 3.82 3.33
C ARG A 419 -3.91 5.17 3.28
N GLU A 420 -3.61 5.68 2.10
CA GLU A 420 -2.77 6.87 1.96
C GLU A 420 -3.37 8.13 2.58
N CYS A 421 -4.68 8.37 2.40
CA CYS A 421 -5.30 9.66 2.77
C CYS A 421 -6.26 9.62 3.97
N ALA A 422 -6.71 8.45 4.42
CA ALA A 422 -7.76 8.32 5.43
C ALA A 422 -7.37 7.47 6.65
N MET A 423 -6.12 7.00 6.73
CA MET A 423 -5.64 6.13 7.81
C MET A 423 -4.32 6.62 8.41
N LYS A 424 -4.23 6.66 9.75
CA LYS A 424 -2.97 6.75 10.49
C LYS A 424 -2.36 5.35 10.63
N LYS A 425 -1.04 5.25 10.73
CA LYS A 425 -0.33 4.00 10.97
C LYS A 425 0.09 3.94 12.44
N CYS A 426 -0.11 2.81 13.10
CA CYS A 426 0.40 2.60 14.45
C CYS A 426 1.85 2.06 14.36
N ASN A 427 2.76 2.64 15.14
CA ASN A 427 4.15 2.21 15.29
C ASN A 427 4.37 1.26 16.48
N ASN A 428 3.29 0.86 17.16
CA ASN A 428 3.34 -0.09 18.26
C ASN A 428 3.41 -1.54 17.71
N PRO A 429 4.49 -2.29 17.97
CA PRO A 429 4.63 -3.68 17.51
C PRO A 429 3.59 -4.62 18.15
N SER A 430 3.10 -4.33 19.36
CA SER A 430 2.04 -5.08 20.03
C SER A 430 0.69 -5.00 19.31
N HIS A 431 0.52 -4.00 18.44
CA HIS A 431 -0.69 -3.79 17.62
C HIS A 431 -0.49 -4.21 16.17
N LEU A 432 0.57 -4.98 15.89
CA LEU A 432 0.90 -5.47 14.54
C LEU A 432 1.04 -4.35 13.50
N TYR A 433 1.41 -3.15 13.97
CA TYR A 433 1.44 -1.94 13.17
C TYR A 433 0.13 -1.71 12.39
N HIS A 434 -1.04 -1.94 12.99
CA HIS A 434 -2.32 -1.79 12.28
C HIS A 434 -2.55 -0.35 11.74
N CYS A 435 -3.62 -0.17 10.97
CA CYS A 435 -4.07 1.13 10.51
C CYS A 435 -5.28 1.58 11.33
N VAL A 436 -5.35 2.87 11.67
CA VAL A 436 -6.44 3.50 12.42
C VAL A 436 -7.09 4.58 11.56
N PRO A 437 -8.43 4.67 11.46
CA PRO A 437 -9.09 5.75 10.74
C PRO A 437 -8.66 7.14 11.21
N MET A 438 -8.32 8.01 10.27
CA MET A 438 -7.97 9.41 10.53
C MET A 438 -9.18 10.30 10.26
N VAL A 439 -9.80 10.80 11.33
CA VAL A 439 -10.99 11.67 11.24
C VAL A 439 -10.60 13.15 11.19
N ASP A 440 -9.42 13.45 11.68
CA ASP A 440 -8.94 14.76 12.10
C ASP A 440 -8.25 15.56 10.96
N CYS A 441 -8.31 15.08 9.70
CA CYS A 441 -7.80 15.74 8.48
C CYS A 441 -6.37 16.31 8.59
N GLU A 442 -5.53 15.72 9.44
CA GLU A 442 -4.21 16.27 9.79
C GLU A 442 -3.13 16.04 8.72
N SER A 443 -3.36 15.14 7.77
CA SER A 443 -2.40 14.83 6.70
C SER A 443 -2.76 15.51 5.39
N ASN A 444 -1.74 16.01 4.71
CA ASN A 444 -1.82 16.39 3.30
C ASN A 444 -1.29 15.28 2.40
N LEU A 445 -1.49 15.42 1.09
CA LEU A 445 -0.92 14.54 0.07
C LEU A 445 0.23 15.26 -0.65
N LYS A 446 1.04 14.50 -1.41
CA LYS A 446 2.03 15.10 -2.32
C LYS A 446 1.30 16.03 -3.31
N SER A 447 1.88 17.20 -3.57
CA SER A 447 1.31 18.18 -4.49
C SER A 447 1.15 17.59 -5.91
N VAL A 448 0.00 17.81 -6.55
CA VAL A 448 -0.25 17.52 -7.97
C VAL A 448 0.14 18.68 -8.89
N PHE A 449 0.62 19.81 -8.36
CA PHE A 449 0.85 21.01 -9.15
C PHE A 449 1.81 20.76 -10.33
N GLY A 450 2.91 20.04 -10.09
CA GLY A 450 3.84 19.66 -11.16
C GLY A 450 3.17 18.85 -12.27
N ASP A 451 2.33 17.88 -11.90
CA ASP A 451 1.59 17.07 -12.88
C ASP A 451 0.54 17.92 -13.63
N CYS A 452 -0.12 18.86 -12.94
CA CYS A 452 -1.02 19.84 -13.56
C CYS A 452 -0.29 20.72 -14.57
N VAL A 453 0.92 21.20 -14.26
CA VAL A 453 1.76 21.96 -15.19
C VAL A 453 2.09 21.11 -16.42
N PHE A 454 2.58 19.90 -16.21
CA PHE A 454 2.97 18.98 -17.27
C PHE A 454 1.81 18.69 -18.24
N VAL A 455 0.65 18.27 -17.74
CA VAL A 455 -0.49 17.88 -18.58
C VAL A 455 -1.14 19.09 -19.27
N MET A 456 -1.25 20.23 -18.57
CA MET A 456 -1.80 21.45 -19.17
C MET A 456 -0.86 22.00 -20.26
N ASN A 457 0.46 21.98 -20.05
CA ASN A 457 1.41 22.37 -21.09
C ASN A 457 1.35 21.45 -22.31
N LYS A 458 1.19 20.13 -22.12
CA LYS A 458 0.94 19.21 -23.25
C LYS A 458 -0.36 19.56 -24.01
N THR A 459 -1.41 19.92 -23.28
CA THR A 459 -2.69 20.36 -23.87
C THR A 459 -2.52 21.66 -24.67
N ILE A 460 -1.81 22.65 -24.12
CA ILE A 460 -1.55 23.93 -24.79
C ILE A 460 -0.65 23.75 -26.01
N LYS A 461 0.41 22.94 -25.92
CA LYS A 461 1.29 22.61 -27.05
C LYS A 461 0.50 21.99 -28.20
N PHE A 462 -0.38 21.03 -27.89
CA PHE A 462 -1.29 20.45 -28.89
C PHE A 462 -2.20 21.51 -29.52
N LEU A 463 -2.80 22.42 -28.73
CA LEU A 463 -3.64 23.50 -29.27
C LEU A 463 -2.85 24.52 -30.10
N ASN A 464 -1.61 24.80 -29.71
CA ASN A 464 -0.69 25.63 -30.49
C ASN A 464 -0.41 25.03 -31.86
N ASP A 465 -0.17 23.72 -31.93
CA ASP A 465 0.07 23.02 -33.20
C ASP A 465 -1.15 23.08 -34.15
N VAL A 466 -2.36 23.13 -33.59
CA VAL A 466 -3.62 23.16 -34.37
C VAL A 466 -4.05 24.58 -34.75
N TYR A 467 -3.95 25.54 -33.83
CA TYR A 467 -4.55 26.88 -34.00
C TYR A 467 -3.53 28.03 -34.04
N GLY A 468 -2.30 27.79 -33.59
CA GLY A 468 -1.27 28.80 -33.41
C GLY A 468 -1.53 29.67 -32.17
N ILE A 469 -0.53 29.79 -31.30
CA ILE A 469 -0.49 30.67 -30.13
C ILE A 469 0.72 31.60 -30.28
N PRO A 470 0.64 32.89 -29.88
CA PRO A 470 1.76 33.82 -30.00
C PRO A 470 3.02 33.27 -29.35
N GLU A 471 4.14 33.34 -30.08
CA GLU A 471 5.44 32.82 -29.61
C GLU A 471 5.86 33.39 -28.26
N THR A 472 5.49 34.64 -27.97
CA THR A 472 5.76 35.29 -26.68
C THR A 472 5.06 34.57 -25.53
N MET A 473 3.78 34.20 -25.69
CA MET A 473 3.02 33.47 -24.67
C MET A 473 3.55 32.05 -24.48
N MET A 474 3.88 31.36 -25.58
CA MET A 474 4.47 30.02 -25.53
C MET A 474 5.84 30.03 -24.84
N LYS A 475 6.67 31.03 -25.13
CA LYS A 475 7.98 31.18 -24.49
C LYS A 475 7.87 31.44 -22.98
N GLU A 476 6.96 32.31 -22.55
CA GLU A 476 6.74 32.55 -21.12
C GLU A 476 6.28 31.30 -20.37
N LEU A 477 5.43 30.49 -21.01
CA LEU A 477 4.99 29.20 -20.48
C LEU A 477 6.14 28.19 -20.36
N GLU A 478 6.98 28.07 -21.39
CA GLU A 478 8.14 27.19 -21.40
C GLU A 478 9.22 27.62 -20.38
N ASP A 479 9.49 28.93 -20.28
CA ASP A 479 10.42 29.48 -19.31
C ASP A 479 9.95 29.20 -17.87
N TYR A 480 8.63 29.24 -17.63
CA TYR A 480 8.06 28.83 -16.34
C TYR A 480 8.19 27.32 -16.11
N GLU A 481 7.89 26.48 -17.10
CA GLU A 481 8.05 25.01 -17.01
C GLU A 481 9.49 24.62 -16.64
N ARG A 482 10.49 25.18 -17.32
CA ARG A 482 11.91 24.94 -17.00
C ARG A 482 12.26 25.33 -15.57
N SER A 483 11.71 26.43 -15.06
CA SER A 483 11.97 26.88 -13.69
C SER A 483 11.48 25.92 -12.60
N ILE A 484 10.60 24.96 -12.93
CA ILE A 484 10.08 23.95 -11.99
C ILE A 484 10.82 22.61 -12.10
N PHE A 485 11.21 22.22 -13.32
CA PHE A 485 11.71 20.86 -13.60
C PHE A 485 13.23 20.75 -13.79
N GLU A 486 13.96 21.87 -13.88
CA GLU A 486 15.42 21.88 -14.04
C GLU A 486 16.20 22.22 -12.74
N GLU A 487 15.52 22.30 -11.59
CA GLU A 487 16.12 22.24 -10.23
C GLU A 487 16.10 20.81 -9.69
#